data_AF-A0A7V1PW66-F1
#
_entry.id   AF-A0A7V1PW66-F1
#
_cell.length_a   1.000
_cell.length_b   1.000
_cell.length_c   1.000
_cell.angle_alpha   90.00
_cell.angle_beta   90.00
_cell.angle_gamma   90.00
#
_symmetry.space_group_name_H-M   'P 1'
#
loop_
_entity.id
_entity.type
_entity.pdbx_description
1 polymer ?
#
loop_
_entity_poly.entity_id
_entity_poly.type
_entity_poly.pdbx_seq_one_letter_code
_entity_poly.pdbx_strand_id
1 'polypeptide(L)'
;FSIPDSAIQYSLLTLQKRSTNSDKRKFYSLQRVKIVFKGASKYESFQIKLLENGFYEFRAGFGSSHIEMARRDGYKAALENARRDALIIAETLGKKLGRITGISTRTNSFRQLSHDNAMRIPSVQSLIEIKQTVAARTNLKVTFELK
;
A
#
# COMPACT_ATOMS: atom_id res chain seq x y z
N PHE A 1 14.33 -7.33 -18.21
CA PHE A 1 13.92 -6.89 -16.86
C PHE A 1 14.82 -7.39 -15.73
N SER A 2 15.70 -8.40 -15.96
CA SER A 2 16.67 -8.92 -14.97
C SER A 2 16.02 -9.19 -13.61
N ILE A 3 14.89 -9.90 -13.64
CA ILE A 3 14.14 -10.29 -12.46
C ILE A 3 14.78 -11.59 -11.97
N PRO A 4 15.33 -11.64 -10.74
CA PRO A 4 15.89 -12.88 -10.21
C PRO A 4 14.78 -13.90 -9.94
N ASP A 5 15.07 -15.19 -10.07
CA ASP A 5 14.08 -16.25 -9.84
C ASP A 5 13.49 -16.19 -8.42
N SER A 6 14.29 -15.78 -7.43
CA SER A 6 13.85 -15.58 -6.04
C SER A 6 12.78 -14.49 -5.88
N ALA A 7 12.63 -13.60 -6.87
CA ALA A 7 11.60 -12.57 -6.90
C ALA A 7 10.28 -13.03 -7.53
N ILE A 8 10.21 -14.26 -8.05
CA ILE A 8 9.04 -14.80 -8.73
C ILE A 8 8.44 -15.93 -7.89
N GLN A 9 7.14 -15.84 -7.65
CA GLN A 9 6.38 -16.84 -6.91
C GLN A 9 5.17 -17.26 -7.74
N TYR A 10 4.92 -18.57 -7.76
CA TYR A 10 3.82 -19.17 -8.51
C TYR A 10 2.86 -19.86 -7.56
N SER A 11 1.56 -19.74 -7.82
CA SER A 11 0.60 -20.67 -7.26
C SER A 11 0.57 -21.97 -8.07
N LEU A 12 -0.03 -23.00 -7.48
CA LEU A 12 -0.47 -24.17 -8.22
C LEU A 12 -1.46 -23.77 -9.33
N LEU A 13 -1.44 -24.53 -10.43
CA LEU A 13 -2.41 -24.44 -11.50
C LEU A 13 -3.75 -24.99 -11.00
N THR A 14 -4.79 -24.17 -11.03
CA THR A 14 -6.15 -24.59 -10.69
C THR A 14 -6.93 -24.79 -11.97
N LEU A 15 -7.59 -25.95 -12.13
CA LEU A 15 -8.50 -26.22 -13.23
C LEU A 15 -9.93 -26.15 -12.72
N GLN A 16 -10.75 -25.30 -13.33
CA GLN A 16 -12.14 -25.13 -12.95
C GLN A 16 -13.04 -25.43 -14.14
N LYS A 17 -14.06 -26.26 -13.90
CA LYS A 17 -15.08 -26.58 -14.90
C LYS A 17 -16.08 -25.43 -14.95
N ARG A 18 -16.31 -24.87 -16.13
CA ARG A 18 -17.39 -23.91 -16.39
C ARG A 18 -18.59 -24.70 -16.91
N SER A 19 -19.64 -24.80 -16.09
CA SER A 19 -20.92 -25.34 -16.56
C SER A 19 -21.58 -24.31 -17.45
N THR A 20 -21.75 -24.62 -18.73
CA THR A 20 -22.57 -23.84 -19.65
C THR A 20 -23.76 -24.69 -20.08
N ASN A 21 -24.92 -24.07 -20.31
CA ASN A 21 -26.12 -24.76 -20.81
C ASN A 21 -25.94 -25.39 -22.22
N SER A 22 -24.82 -25.12 -22.90
CA SER A 22 -24.43 -25.80 -24.12
C SER A 22 -23.44 -26.94 -23.84
N ASP A 23 -23.63 -28.05 -24.55
CA ASP A 23 -23.03 -29.38 -24.37
C ASP A 23 -21.49 -29.47 -24.55
N LYS A 24 -20.79 -28.33 -24.56
CA LYS A 24 -19.33 -28.25 -24.64
C LYS A 24 -18.76 -27.97 -23.26
N ARG A 25 -18.14 -28.99 -22.65
CA ARG A 25 -17.40 -28.85 -21.39
C ARG A 25 -16.26 -27.85 -21.60
N LYS A 26 -16.39 -26.66 -21.02
CA LYS A 26 -15.32 -25.65 -21.01
C LYS A 26 -14.60 -25.72 -19.67
N PHE A 27 -13.29 -25.89 -19.71
CA PHE A 27 -12.43 -25.75 -18.53
C PHE A 27 -11.67 -24.42 -18.65
N TYR A 28 -11.44 -23.77 -17.52
CA TYR A 28 -10.51 -22.66 -17.45
C TYR A 28 -9.43 -22.96 -16.41
N SER A 29 -8.21 -22.59 -16.74
CA SER A 29 -7.07 -22.69 -15.84
C SER A 29 -6.80 -21.34 -15.19
N LEU A 30 -6.50 -21.34 -13.90
CA LEU A 30 -6.06 -20.17 -13.18
C LEU A 30 -4.72 -20.47 -12.50
N GLN A 31 -3.73 -19.60 -12.74
CA GLN A 31 -2.47 -19.59 -12.03
C GLN A 31 -2.15 -18.15 -11.62
N ARG A 32 -1.78 -17.95 -10.35
CA ARG A 32 -1.34 -16.65 -9.84
C ARG A 32 0.17 -16.60 -9.89
N VAL A 33 0.70 -15.56 -10.52
CA VAL A 33 2.14 -15.26 -10.54
C VAL A 33 2.36 -13.95 -9.81
N LYS A 34 3.25 -13.94 -8.83
CA LYS A 34 3.66 -12.75 -8.08
C LYS A 34 5.12 -12.46 -8.40
N ILE A 35 5.40 -11.23 -8.80
CA ILE A 35 6.73 -10.76 -9.16
C ILE A 35 7.05 -9.53 -8.31
N VAL A 36 8.23 -9.51 -7.69
CA VAL A 36 8.69 -8.38 -6.86
C VAL A 36 10.04 -7.86 -7.36
N PHE A 37 10.06 -6.68 -7.97
CA PHE A 37 11.30 -6.07 -8.44
C PHE A 37 11.49 -4.65 -7.91
N LYS A 38 12.75 -4.20 -7.89
CA LYS A 38 13.13 -2.84 -7.49
C LYS A 38 13.06 -1.89 -8.68
N GLY A 39 12.76 -0.62 -8.39
CA GLY A 39 12.66 0.46 -9.36
C GLY A 39 11.24 0.58 -9.90
N ALA A 40 10.44 1.45 -9.25
CA ALA A 40 9.06 1.71 -9.64
C ALA A 40 8.95 2.25 -11.08
N SER A 41 9.99 2.93 -11.59
CA SER A 41 10.09 3.38 -12.98
C SER A 41 10.02 2.24 -14.01
N LYS A 42 10.37 1.01 -13.65
CA LYS A 42 10.30 -0.15 -14.56
C LYS A 42 8.88 -0.71 -14.71
N TYR A 43 7.94 -0.24 -13.88
CA TYR A 43 6.58 -0.78 -13.84
C TYR A 43 5.84 -0.61 -15.17
N GLU A 44 5.88 0.58 -15.77
CA GLU A 44 5.16 0.86 -17.01
C GLU A 44 5.66 -0.01 -18.17
N SER A 45 6.98 -0.05 -18.40
CA SER A 45 7.56 -0.92 -19.43
C SER A 45 7.26 -2.40 -19.17
N PHE A 46 7.15 -2.81 -17.90
CA PHE A 46 6.77 -4.17 -17.54
C PHE A 46 5.29 -4.46 -17.85
N GLN A 47 4.37 -3.53 -17.57
CA GLN A 47 2.96 -3.65 -17.94
C GLN A 47 2.78 -3.76 -19.46
N ILE A 48 3.47 -2.92 -20.24
CA ILE A 48 3.42 -2.98 -21.71
C ILE A 48 3.84 -4.36 -22.20
N LYS A 49 4.93 -4.90 -21.64
CA LYS A 49 5.41 -6.25 -21.98
C LYS A 49 4.43 -7.36 -21.59
N LEU A 50 3.73 -7.23 -20.47
CA LEU A 50 2.64 -8.16 -20.11
C LEU A 50 1.53 -8.14 -21.16
N LEU A 51 1.08 -6.96 -21.57
CA LEU A 51 0.03 -6.80 -22.58
C LEU A 51 0.45 -7.36 -23.95
N GLU A 52 1.68 -7.07 -24.39
CA GLU A 52 2.26 -7.62 -25.63
C GLU A 52 2.30 -9.15 -25.63
N ASN A 53 2.43 -9.77 -24.47
CA ASN A 53 2.47 -11.23 -24.30
C ASN A 53 1.10 -11.84 -23.95
N GLY A 54 0.01 -11.08 -24.08
CA GLY A 54 -1.36 -11.60 -23.90
C GLY A 54 -1.86 -11.63 -22.45
N PHE A 55 -1.16 -10.99 -21.51
CA PHE A 55 -1.60 -10.85 -20.13
C PHE A 55 -2.38 -9.54 -19.95
N TYR A 56 -3.72 -9.65 -19.96
CA TYR A 56 -4.62 -8.49 -19.84
C TYR A 56 -5.13 -8.24 -18.42
N GLU A 57 -4.95 -9.20 -17.51
CA GLU A 57 -5.38 -9.10 -16.12
C GLU A 57 -4.16 -9.16 -15.19
N PHE A 58 -3.82 -8.03 -14.58
CA PHE A 58 -2.78 -7.95 -13.55
C PHE A 58 -3.14 -6.93 -12.47
N ARG A 59 -2.53 -7.09 -11.30
CA ARG A 59 -2.62 -6.15 -10.18
C ARG A 59 -1.21 -5.83 -9.70
N ALA A 60 -0.99 -4.59 -9.30
CA ALA A 60 0.29 -4.16 -8.76
C ALA A 60 0.11 -3.43 -7.43
N GLY A 61 1.10 -3.60 -6.56
CA GLY A 61 1.23 -2.84 -5.33
C GLY A 61 2.64 -2.27 -5.25
N PHE A 62 2.75 -1.04 -4.76
CA PHE A 62 4.03 -0.39 -4.54
C PHE A 62 4.40 -0.46 -3.06
N GLY A 63 5.70 -0.56 -2.79
CA GLY A 63 6.26 -0.59 -1.45
C GLY A 63 7.64 0.07 -1.44
N SER A 64 8.14 0.36 -0.24
CA SER A 64 9.46 0.95 -0.06
C SER A 64 10.29 0.10 0.89
N SER A 65 11.57 -0.09 0.57
CA SER A 65 12.54 -0.70 1.51
C SER A 65 12.84 0.20 2.71
N HIS A 66 12.49 1.49 2.64
CA HIS A 66 12.71 2.46 3.71
C HIS A 66 11.45 2.67 4.58
N ILE A 67 10.50 1.73 4.53
CA ILE A 67 9.22 1.88 5.23
C ILE A 67 9.39 2.00 6.75
N GLU A 68 10.34 1.26 7.33
CA GLU A 68 10.63 1.34 8.76
C GLU A 68 11.30 2.65 9.17
N MET A 69 12.07 3.26 8.27
CA MET A 69 12.65 4.59 8.49
C MET A 69 11.55 5.65 8.49
N ALA A 70 10.69 5.63 7.46
CA ALA A 70 9.53 6.52 7.37
C ALA A 70 8.59 6.37 8.57
N ARG A 71 8.45 5.15 9.12
CA ARG A 71 7.68 4.89 10.33
C ARG A 71 8.28 5.58 11.56
N ARG A 72 9.59 5.48 11.77
CA ARG A 72 10.27 6.13 12.90
C ARG A 72 10.13 7.65 12.82
N ASP A 73 10.32 8.22 11.65
CA ASP A 73 10.20 9.67 11.44
C ASP A 73 8.75 10.12 11.64
N GLY A 74 7.79 9.31 11.18
CA GLY A 74 6.36 9.52 11.43
C GLY A 74 6.00 9.53 12.92
N TYR A 75 6.59 8.65 13.75
CA TYR A 75 6.36 8.67 15.19
C TYR A 75 6.95 9.91 15.87
N LYS A 76 8.16 10.32 15.48
CA LYS A 76 8.78 11.55 16.01
C LYS A 76 7.90 12.75 15.71
N ALA A 77 7.48 12.91 14.45
CA ALA A 77 6.60 14.00 14.05
C ALA A 77 5.25 13.95 14.78
N ALA A 78 4.65 12.76 14.95
CA ALA A 78 3.39 12.62 15.67
C ALA A 78 3.52 12.99 17.16
N LEU A 79 4.64 12.66 17.80
CA LEU A 79 4.89 13.01 19.20
C LEU A 79 5.09 14.51 19.37
N GLU A 80 5.87 15.15 18.50
CA GLU A 80 6.07 16.60 18.51
C GLU A 80 4.75 17.34 18.30
N ASN A 81 3.93 16.88 17.35
CA ASN A 81 2.60 17.43 17.12
C ASN A 81 1.70 17.28 18.35
N ALA A 82 1.64 16.10 18.95
CA ALA A 82 0.85 15.86 20.15
C ALA A 82 1.30 16.73 21.33
N ARG A 83 2.61 16.94 21.50
CA ARG A 83 3.15 17.81 22.54
C ARG A 83 2.80 19.28 22.31
N ARG A 84 2.95 19.76 21.07
CA ARG A 84 2.60 21.13 20.68
C ARG A 84 1.11 21.40 20.91
N ASP A 85 0.24 20.51 20.48
CA ASP A 85 -1.20 20.64 20.67
C ASP A 85 -1.57 20.62 22.16
N ALA A 86 -0.96 19.73 22.95
CA ALA A 86 -1.18 19.67 24.39
C ALA A 86 -0.68 20.93 25.14
N LEU A 87 0.42 21.54 24.68
CA LEU A 87 0.93 22.79 25.24
C LEU A 87 -0.07 23.94 25.04
N ILE A 88 -0.60 24.10 23.83
CA ILE A 88 -1.61 25.11 23.50
C ILE A 88 -2.85 24.94 24.39
N ILE A 89 -3.29 23.69 24.59
CA ILE A 89 -4.43 23.37 25.47
C ILE A 89 -4.11 23.68 26.94
N ALA A 90 -2.90 23.36 27.41
CA ALA A 90 -2.51 23.66 28.78
C ALA A 90 -2.48 25.18 29.04
N GLU A 91 -1.86 25.94 28.14
CA GLU A 91 -1.76 27.41 28.22
C GLU A 91 -3.14 28.08 28.22
N THR A 92 -4.04 27.65 27.33
CA THR A 92 -5.42 28.15 27.28
C THR A 92 -6.22 27.83 28.56
N LEU A 93 -5.85 26.77 29.29
CA LEU A 93 -6.44 26.42 30.59
C LEU A 93 -5.74 27.09 31.78
N GLY A 94 -4.71 27.92 31.56
CA GLY A 94 -3.91 28.52 32.63
C GLY A 94 -3.09 27.49 33.41
N LYS A 95 -2.79 26.34 32.80
CA LYS A 95 -2.06 25.22 33.38
C LYS A 95 -0.72 25.04 32.68
N LYS A 96 0.24 24.41 33.36
CA LYS A 96 1.50 23.97 32.77
C LYS A 96 1.36 22.54 32.26
N LEU A 97 1.93 22.26 31.09
CA LEU A 97 2.02 20.91 30.56
C LEU A 97 3.01 20.09 31.42
N GLY A 98 2.56 18.96 31.94
CA GLY A 98 3.37 18.03 32.74
C GLY A 98 3.93 16.86 31.93
N ARG A 99 4.34 15.79 32.62
CA ARG A 99 4.93 14.61 31.98
C ARG A 99 3.87 13.77 31.24
N ILE A 100 4.35 12.94 30.32
CA ILE A 100 3.53 11.95 29.62
C ILE A 100 3.13 10.84 30.62
N THR A 101 1.84 10.54 30.68
CA THR A 101 1.28 9.48 31.54
C THR A 101 0.81 8.26 30.75
N GLY A 102 0.61 8.41 29.44
CA GLY A 102 0.18 7.31 28.59
C GLY A 102 0.52 7.53 27.12
N ILE A 103 0.91 6.45 26.46
CA ILE A 103 1.11 6.41 25.01
C ILE A 103 0.34 5.21 24.48
N SER A 104 -0.59 5.47 23.55
CA SER A 104 -1.31 4.41 22.84
C SER A 104 -1.10 4.61 21.34
N THR A 105 -0.65 3.56 20.68
CA THR A 105 -0.50 3.55 19.23
C THR A 105 -1.67 2.76 18.63
N ARG A 106 -2.38 3.38 17.69
CA ARG A 106 -3.15 2.59 16.72
C ARG A 106 -2.25 2.40 15.53
N THR A 107 -1.55 1.26 15.53
CA THR A 107 -0.79 0.85 14.35
C THR A 107 -1.83 0.48 13.28
N ASN A 108 -2.25 1.45 12.47
CA ASN A 108 -2.92 1.12 11.23
C ASN A 108 -1.86 0.43 10.37
N SER A 109 -2.12 -0.85 10.05
CA SER A 109 -1.41 -1.55 8.98
C SER A 109 -1.24 -0.59 7.82
N PHE A 110 -0.01 -0.42 7.32
CA PHE A 110 0.25 0.40 6.15
C PHE A 110 -0.79 0.06 5.10
N ARG A 111 -1.71 0.98 4.82
CA ARG A 111 -2.47 0.88 3.60
C ARG A 111 -1.43 1.16 2.53
N GLN A 112 -0.90 0.10 1.93
CA GLN A 112 -0.50 0.22 0.54
C GLN A 112 -1.65 0.97 -0.10
N LEU A 113 -1.34 2.11 -0.71
CA LEU A 113 -2.21 2.65 -1.72
C LEU A 113 -2.16 1.60 -2.84
N SER A 114 -2.86 0.48 -2.63
CA SER A 114 -3.32 -0.36 -3.70
C SER A 114 -4.02 0.65 -4.58
N HIS A 115 -3.44 0.90 -5.73
CA HIS A 115 -4.26 1.31 -6.84
C HIS A 115 -5.12 0.07 -7.10
N ASP A 116 -6.18 -0.11 -6.30
CA ASP A 116 -7.28 -1.06 -6.49
C ASP A 116 -8.12 -0.66 -7.71
N ASN A 117 -7.55 0.16 -8.58
CA ASN A 117 -7.84 0.11 -10.00
C ASN A 117 -7.28 -1.21 -10.53
N ALA A 118 -7.99 -2.29 -10.25
CA ALA A 118 -8.18 -3.29 -11.29
C ALA A 118 -8.57 -2.48 -12.53
N MET A 119 -7.67 -2.39 -13.52
CA MET A 119 -7.93 -1.68 -14.77
C MET A 119 -9.08 -2.39 -15.50
N ARG A 120 -10.33 -2.13 -15.12
CA ARG A 120 -11.42 -2.10 -16.08
C ARG A 120 -11.23 -0.76 -16.78
N ILE A 121 -10.48 -0.77 -17.88
CA ILE A 121 -10.23 0.41 -18.71
C ILE A 121 -11.57 1.06 -19.03
N PRO A 122 -11.94 2.22 -18.44
CA PRO A 122 -13.03 3.01 -18.97
C PRO A 122 -12.42 3.83 -20.12
N SER A 123 -13.05 3.77 -21.28
CA SER A 123 -12.62 4.49 -22.47
C SER A 123 -12.73 6.01 -22.29
N VAL A 124 -11.76 6.68 -21.65
CA VAL A 124 -11.61 8.15 -21.78
C VAL A 124 -10.14 8.56 -21.63
N GLN A 125 -9.70 9.36 -22.61
CA GLN A 125 -8.40 9.97 -22.82
C GLN A 125 -7.92 10.86 -21.65
N SER A 126 -7.47 10.28 -20.55
CA SER A 126 -6.61 11.01 -19.61
C SER A 126 -5.44 10.13 -19.20
N LEU A 127 -4.22 10.65 -19.38
CA LEU A 127 -3.00 10.05 -18.86
C LEU A 127 -3.12 10.07 -17.33
N ILE A 128 -3.41 8.92 -16.72
CA ILE A 128 -3.43 8.78 -15.26
C ILE A 128 -1.98 8.76 -14.80
N GLU A 129 -1.52 9.85 -14.19
CA GLU A 129 -0.23 9.87 -13.51
C GLU A 129 -0.33 9.00 -12.24
N ILE A 130 0.22 7.78 -12.32
CA ILE A 130 0.27 6.87 -11.18
C ILE A 130 1.37 7.35 -10.24
N LYS A 131 1.01 8.03 -9.15
CA LYS A 131 1.96 8.48 -8.13
C LYS A 131 2.72 7.27 -7.56
N GLN A 132 4.02 7.23 -7.79
CA GLN A 132 4.93 6.19 -7.29
C GLN A 132 5.36 6.42 -5.82
N THR A 133 4.61 7.24 -5.07
CA THR A 133 4.91 7.57 -3.68
C THR A 133 4.10 6.71 -2.72
N VAL A 134 4.76 6.23 -1.65
CA VAL A 134 4.13 5.45 -0.58
C VAL A 134 3.94 6.37 0.62
N ALA A 135 2.69 6.63 1.00
CA ALA A 135 2.37 7.42 2.18
C ALA A 135 2.40 6.55 3.45
N ALA A 136 3.26 6.88 4.40
CA ALA A 136 3.24 6.31 5.74
C ALA A 136 2.39 7.20 6.66
N ARG A 137 1.24 6.69 7.12
CA ARG A 137 0.40 7.40 8.11
C ARG A 137 0.64 6.81 9.49
N THR A 138 0.93 7.67 10.46
CA THR A 138 1.18 7.29 11.84
C THR A 138 0.17 7.97 12.75
N ASN A 139 -0.58 7.19 13.51
CA ASN A 139 -1.57 7.69 14.47
C ASN A 139 -1.12 7.36 15.89
N LEU A 140 -0.93 8.40 16.70
CA LEU A 140 -0.47 8.31 18.08
C LEU A 140 -1.47 9.03 18.99
N LYS A 141 -1.85 8.40 20.10
CA LYS A 141 -2.56 9.06 21.21
C LYS A 141 -1.57 9.19 22.37
N VAL A 142 -1.32 10.42 22.79
CA VAL A 142 -0.47 10.73 23.95
C VAL A 142 -1.31 11.41 25.01
N THR A 143 -1.13 11.01 26.26
CA THR A 143 -1.80 11.60 27.41
C THR A 143 -0.77 12.29 28.29
N PHE A 144 -1.03 13.55 28.64
CA PHE A 144 -0.17 14.38 29.47
C PHE A 144 -0.89 14.69 30.79
N GLU A 145 -0.14 14.75 31.89
CA GLU A 145 -0.65 15.38 33.11
C GLU A 145 -0.62 16.91 32.97
N LEU A 146 -1.53 17.61 33.63
CA LEU A 146 -1.52 19.07 33.76
C LEU A 146 -1.10 19.45 35.17
N LYS A 147 -0.42 20.59 35.30
CA LYS A 147 0.00 21.19 36.58
C LYS A 147 -0.62 22.57 36.74
#